data_AF-A0A920QZ33-F1
#
_entry.id   AF-A0A920QZ33-F1
#
_cell.length_a   1.000
_cell.length_b   1.000
_cell.length_c   1.000
_cell.angle_alpha   90.00
_cell.angle_beta   90.00
_cell.angle_gamma   90.00
#
_symmetry.space_group_name_H-M   'P 1'
#
loop_
_entity.id
_entity.type
_entity.pdbx_description
1 polymer ?
#
loop_
_entity_poly.entity_id
_entity_poly.type
_entity_poly.pdbx_seq_one_letter_code
_entity_poly.pdbx_strand_id
1 'polypeptide(L)'
;MKMPEGGRQIEWHTDWGHYPHTNDDLLAVGVPLDNATEENGCMLVIPGSHKWPEISHHQDGYFVGAVNGDHIDMGKAVPMTMNTGAILIHHVRTLHASAPNLSENPRRLLLLSYGAVDAFPLTGLGMSWDDWNNK
;
A
#
# COMPACT_ATOMS: atom_id res chain seq x y z
N MET A 1 1.07 8.99 -8.25
CA MET A 1 1.95 10.17 -8.48
C MET A 1 1.77 11.14 -7.33
N LYS A 2 2.85 11.77 -6.86
CA LYS A 2 2.76 12.94 -5.98
C LYS A 2 3.09 14.19 -6.79
N MET A 3 2.19 15.17 -6.78
CA MET A 3 2.42 16.47 -7.39
C MET A 3 3.47 17.26 -6.58
N PRO A 4 4.19 18.22 -7.18
CA PRO A 4 5.04 19.16 -6.45
C PRO A 4 4.29 19.94 -5.36
N GLU A 5 5.04 20.54 -4.44
CA GLU A 5 4.58 21.64 -3.56
C GLU A 5 3.28 21.36 -2.79
N GLY A 6 3.14 20.16 -2.24
CA GLY A 6 1.98 19.75 -1.43
C GLY A 6 1.17 18.60 -2.02
N GLY A 7 1.76 17.78 -2.91
CA GLY A 7 1.14 16.52 -3.31
C GLY A 7 0.70 15.69 -2.10
N ARG A 8 -0.60 15.31 -2.05
CA ARG A 8 -1.28 14.81 -0.83
C ARG A 8 -0.52 13.70 -0.10
N GLN A 9 -0.57 13.75 1.22
CA GLN A 9 -0.23 12.63 2.10
C GLN A 9 -1.06 11.39 1.75
N ILE A 10 -0.44 10.21 1.91
CA ILE A 10 -1.17 8.95 2.02
C ILE A 10 -1.04 8.51 3.47
N GLU A 11 -2.18 8.37 4.15
CA GLU A 11 -2.26 7.97 5.55
C GLU A 11 -1.80 6.53 5.74
N TRP A 12 -1.54 6.15 6.99
CA TRP A 12 -1.14 4.79 7.32
C TRP A 12 -2.25 3.81 6.95
N HIS A 13 -1.90 2.81 6.15
CA HIS A 13 -2.83 1.78 5.72
C HIS A 13 -2.07 0.48 5.39
N THR A 14 -2.80 -0.63 5.40
CA THR A 14 -2.44 -1.80 4.60
C THR A 14 -3.24 -1.76 3.31
N ASP A 15 -2.64 -2.35 2.29
CA ASP A 15 -3.27 -2.55 0.99
C ASP A 15 -4.44 -3.56 1.09
N TRP A 16 -4.32 -4.54 1.99
CA TRP A 16 -5.32 -5.60 2.21
C TRP A 16 -6.73 -5.07 2.52
N GLY A 17 -6.82 -4.00 3.32
CA GLY A 17 -8.10 -3.38 3.65
C GLY A 17 -8.82 -2.75 2.45
N HIS A 18 -8.11 -2.45 1.36
CA HIS A 18 -8.67 -1.84 0.15
C HIS A 18 -9.11 -2.88 -0.90
N TYR A 19 -8.42 -4.02 -0.96
CA TYR A 19 -8.68 -5.07 -1.94
C TYR A 19 -8.56 -6.46 -1.28
N PRO A 20 -9.56 -6.87 -0.49
CA PRO A 20 -9.52 -8.16 0.20
C PRO A 20 -9.66 -9.33 -0.79
N HIS A 21 -8.89 -10.39 -0.55
CA HIS A 21 -8.90 -11.62 -1.34
C HIS A 21 -9.20 -12.84 -0.45
N THR A 22 -9.28 -14.03 -1.03
CA THR A 22 -9.47 -15.30 -0.29
C THR A 22 -8.30 -15.65 0.62
N ASN A 23 -7.10 -15.18 0.29
CA ASN A 23 -5.88 -15.27 1.10
C ASN A 23 -5.00 -14.03 0.83
N ASP A 24 -3.95 -13.83 1.62
CA ASP A 24 -3.08 -12.64 1.60
C ASP A 24 -1.79 -12.81 0.78
N ASP A 25 -1.69 -13.84 -0.08
CA ASP A 25 -0.54 -14.08 -0.97
C ASP A 25 -0.53 -13.09 -2.15
N LEU A 26 -0.52 -11.80 -1.81
CA LEU A 26 -0.43 -10.67 -2.72
C LEU A 26 0.72 -9.76 -2.32
N LEU A 27 1.32 -9.14 -3.33
CA LEU A 27 2.35 -8.14 -3.17
C LEU A 27 2.18 -7.01 -4.18
N ALA A 28 2.73 -5.86 -3.84
CA ALA A 28 2.88 -4.75 -4.76
C ALA A 28 4.36 -4.55 -5.07
N VAL A 29 4.63 -4.26 -6.34
CA VAL A 29 5.95 -3.93 -6.88
C VAL A 29 5.92 -2.48 -7.35
N GLY A 30 6.66 -1.63 -6.65
CA GLY A 30 6.87 -0.23 -6.98
C GLY A 30 8.16 -0.02 -7.76
N VAL A 31 8.06 0.65 -8.91
CA VAL A 31 9.22 1.10 -9.71
C VAL A 31 9.21 2.63 -9.75
N PRO A 32 10.10 3.30 -8.98
CA PRO A 32 10.21 4.76 -9.00
C PRO A 32 10.67 5.25 -10.37
N LEU A 33 9.89 6.15 -10.98
CA LEU A 33 10.27 6.81 -12.24
C LEU A 33 11.03 8.12 -11.99
N ASP A 34 11.07 8.55 -10.73
CA ASP A 34 11.86 9.65 -10.19
C ASP A 34 12.50 9.15 -8.88
N ASN A 35 13.58 9.79 -8.43
CA ASN A 35 14.16 9.48 -7.12
C ASN A 35 13.11 9.67 -6.02
N ALA A 36 12.98 8.71 -5.11
CA ALA A 36 12.17 8.83 -3.91
C ALA A 36 13.08 9.25 -2.74
N THR A 37 12.79 10.42 -2.18
CA THR A 37 13.50 11.00 -1.03
C THR A 37 12.51 11.26 0.10
N GLU A 38 13.01 11.52 1.30
CA GLU A 38 12.13 11.90 2.42
C GLU A 38 11.38 13.21 2.11
N GLU A 39 12.06 14.19 1.54
CA GLU A 39 11.50 15.50 1.15
C GLU A 39 10.36 15.39 0.14
N ASN A 40 10.46 14.48 -0.83
CA ASN A 40 9.44 14.33 -1.87
C ASN A 40 8.40 13.24 -1.56
N GLY A 41 8.35 12.78 -0.31
CA GLY A 41 7.33 11.86 0.16
C GLY A 41 7.56 10.41 -0.28
N CYS A 42 8.77 9.88 -0.04
CA CYS A 42 9.03 8.45 -0.13
C CYS A 42 8.07 7.64 0.76
N MET A 43 8.00 6.33 0.48
CA MET A 43 7.15 5.45 1.28
C MET A 43 7.76 5.29 2.67
N LEU A 44 6.93 5.35 3.70
CA LEU A 44 7.26 4.95 5.06
C LEU A 44 6.68 3.56 5.30
N VAL A 45 7.43 2.67 5.94
CA VAL A 45 6.97 1.31 6.26
C VAL A 45 7.23 1.00 7.73
N ILE A 46 6.40 0.14 8.33
CA ILE A 46 6.74 -0.50 9.61
C ILE A 46 7.25 -1.92 9.33
N PRO A 47 8.56 -2.20 9.49
CA PRO A 47 9.10 -3.53 9.22
C PRO A 47 8.44 -4.62 10.07
N GLY A 48 8.08 -5.74 9.45
CA GLY A 48 7.45 -6.88 10.11
C GLY A 48 5.94 -6.75 10.37
N SER A 49 5.34 -5.58 10.06
CA SER A 49 3.89 -5.34 10.28
C SER A 49 2.96 -6.28 9.51
N HIS A 50 3.40 -6.82 8.38
CA HIS A 50 2.64 -7.82 7.60
C HIS A 50 2.33 -9.12 8.37
N LYS A 51 2.99 -9.36 9.51
CA LYS A 51 2.75 -10.54 10.37
C LYS A 51 1.80 -10.25 11.53
N TRP A 52 1.34 -9.01 11.69
CA TRP A 52 0.44 -8.64 12.77
C TRP A 52 -0.97 -9.18 12.52
N PRO A 53 -1.84 -9.20 13.55
CA PRO A 53 -3.27 -9.29 13.32
C PRO A 53 -3.76 -8.16 12.41
N GLU A 54 -4.87 -8.40 11.71
CA GLU A 54 -5.43 -7.38 10.81
C GLU A 54 -5.80 -6.11 11.58
N ILE A 55 -5.42 -4.96 11.02
CA ILE A 55 -5.72 -3.65 11.60
C ILE A 55 -6.90 -3.06 10.84
N SER A 56 -7.91 -2.60 11.57
CA SER A 56 -9.13 -2.05 10.97
C SER A 56 -8.87 -0.73 10.24
N HIS A 57 -9.42 -0.62 9.02
CA HIS A 57 -9.56 0.63 8.26
C HIS A 57 -10.93 1.28 8.45
N HIS A 58 -11.67 0.86 9.47
CA HIS A 58 -13.00 1.38 9.78
C HIS A 58 -12.98 2.23 11.05
N GLN A 59 -13.68 3.36 10.98
CA GLN A 59 -13.97 4.23 12.11
C GLN A 59 -15.48 4.48 12.16
N ASP A 60 -16.09 4.32 13.33
CA ASP A 60 -17.54 4.50 13.54
C ASP A 60 -18.44 3.70 12.56
N GLY A 61 -17.97 2.53 12.13
CA GLY A 61 -18.67 1.65 11.18
C GLY A 61 -18.47 1.98 9.71
N TYR A 62 -17.68 3.01 9.37
CA TYR A 62 -17.40 3.42 8.00
C TYR A 62 -15.97 3.10 7.60
N PHE A 63 -15.78 2.62 6.37
CA PHE A 63 -14.44 2.49 5.80
C PHE A 63 -13.85 3.87 5.52
N VAL A 64 -12.71 4.18 6.15
CA VAL A 64 -12.02 5.47 6.02
C VAL A 64 -10.72 5.38 5.22
N GLY A 65 -10.30 4.18 4.79
CA GLY A 65 -9.11 3.97 3.97
C GLY A 65 -7.77 4.12 4.71
N ALA A 66 -7.80 4.37 6.02
CA ALA A 66 -6.64 4.49 6.89
C ALA A 66 -6.85 3.66 8.15
N VAL A 67 -5.76 3.18 8.75
CA VAL A 67 -5.81 2.48 10.04
C VAL A 67 -5.75 3.46 11.20
N ASN A 68 -6.38 3.10 12.34
CA ASN A 68 -6.15 3.83 13.57
C ASN A 68 -4.69 3.59 14.06
N GLY A 69 -3.91 4.67 14.10
CA GLY A 69 -2.51 4.68 14.51
C GLY A 69 -2.27 4.75 16.02
N ASP A 70 -3.30 4.91 16.86
CA ASP A 70 -3.17 5.17 18.31
C ASP A 70 -2.35 4.12 19.07
N HIS A 71 -2.30 2.88 18.56
CA HIS A 71 -1.58 1.76 19.15
C HIS A 71 -0.31 1.37 18.39
N ILE A 72 0.07 2.16 17.38
CA ILE A 72 1.19 1.86 16.49
C ILE A 72 2.34 2.78 16.86
N ASP A 73 3.46 2.18 17.27
CA ASP A 73 4.70 2.90 17.52
C ASP A 73 5.30 3.40 16.20
N MET A 74 4.91 4.60 15.80
CA MET A 74 5.38 5.25 14.58
C MET A 74 6.88 5.57 14.61
N GLY A 75 7.54 5.51 15.78
CA GLY A 75 9.00 5.61 15.89
C GLY A 75 9.74 4.46 15.20
N LYS A 76 9.04 3.36 14.88
CA LYS A 76 9.57 2.22 14.11
C LYS A 76 9.44 2.39 12.60
N ALA A 77 8.88 3.50 12.13
CA ALA A 77 8.76 3.77 10.71
C ALA A 77 10.14 3.93 10.07
N VAL A 78 10.32 3.27 8.92
CA VAL A 78 11.53 3.35 8.12
C VAL A 78 11.20 4.02 6.78
N PRO A 79 11.92 5.08 6.39
CA PRO A 79 11.77 5.68 5.07
C PRO A 79 12.44 4.82 3.99
N MET A 80 11.71 4.58 2.91
CA MET A 80 12.19 3.83 1.74
C MET A 80 12.67 4.81 0.66
N THR A 81 13.84 5.39 0.87
CA THR A 81 14.51 6.24 -0.13
C THR A 81 15.12 5.38 -1.23
N MET A 82 14.98 5.83 -2.48
CA MET A 82 15.32 5.02 -3.66
C MET A 82 15.70 5.90 -4.84
N ASN A 83 16.62 5.42 -5.67
CA ASN A 83 16.90 6.05 -6.96
C ASN A 83 15.88 5.62 -8.02
N THR A 84 15.74 6.43 -9.08
CA THR A 84 14.98 6.06 -10.27
C THR A 84 15.40 4.69 -10.79
N GLY A 85 14.42 3.84 -11.12
CA GLY A 85 14.65 2.49 -11.62
C GLY A 85 14.93 1.43 -10.56
N ALA A 86 14.98 1.80 -9.27
CA ALA A 86 14.97 0.83 -8.18
C ALA A 86 13.66 0.02 -8.14
N ILE A 87 13.63 -1.02 -7.31
CA ILE A 87 12.43 -1.83 -7.08
C ILE A 87 12.13 -1.86 -5.59
N LEU A 88 10.91 -1.49 -5.24
CA LEU A 88 10.31 -1.72 -3.93
C LEU A 88 9.32 -2.88 -4.05
N ILE A 89 9.40 -3.86 -3.16
CA ILE A 89 8.41 -4.92 -3.06
C ILE A 89 7.88 -4.94 -1.64
N HIS A 90 6.56 -4.88 -1.46
CA HIS A 90 5.94 -5.03 -0.16
C HIS A 90 4.75 -5.96 -0.21
N HIS A 91 4.59 -6.72 0.88
CA HIS A 91 3.44 -7.60 1.09
C HIS A 91 2.17 -6.77 1.27
N VAL A 92 1.01 -7.27 0.81
CA VAL A 92 -0.30 -6.58 0.89
C VAL A 92 -0.71 -6.15 2.31
N ARG A 93 -0.19 -6.84 3.33
CA ARG A 93 -0.42 -6.53 4.76
C ARG A 93 0.64 -5.64 5.40
N THR A 94 1.65 -5.21 4.64
CA THR A 94 2.68 -4.30 5.17
C THR A 94 2.03 -2.95 5.44
N LEU A 95 2.12 -2.50 6.68
CA LEU A 95 1.66 -1.19 7.07
C LEU A 95 2.60 -0.12 6.51
N HIS A 96 2.05 0.79 5.72
CA HIS A 96 2.82 1.82 5.04
C HIS A 96 2.04 3.13 4.87
N ALA A 97 2.78 4.21 4.61
CA ALA A 97 2.27 5.56 4.41
C ALA A 97 3.20 6.35 3.47
N SER A 98 2.85 7.60 3.15
CA SER A 98 3.83 8.53 2.58
C SER A 98 3.51 9.97 2.94
N ALA A 99 4.54 10.72 3.35
CA ALA A 99 4.45 12.15 3.61
C ALA A 99 4.02 12.94 2.36
N PRO A 100 3.54 14.19 2.51
CA PRO A 100 3.37 15.09 1.38
C PRO A 100 4.67 15.25 0.57
N ASN A 101 4.55 15.54 -0.72
CA ASN A 101 5.70 15.94 -1.51
C ASN A 101 5.92 17.44 -1.35
N LEU A 102 6.98 17.83 -0.64
CA LEU A 102 7.30 19.24 -0.40
C LEU A 102 8.32 19.79 -1.41
N SER A 103 8.83 18.94 -2.31
CA SER A 103 9.78 19.37 -3.34
C SER A 103 9.06 20.04 -4.53
N GLU A 104 9.86 20.71 -5.36
CA GLU A 104 9.41 21.37 -6.60
C GLU A 104 9.16 20.38 -7.76
N ASN A 105 9.52 19.10 -7.59
CA ASN A 105 9.45 18.09 -8.64
C ASN A 105 8.37 17.04 -8.36
N PRO A 106 7.70 16.50 -9.40
CA PRO A 106 6.78 15.39 -9.20
C PRO A 106 7.54 14.13 -8.77
N ARG A 107 6.87 13.28 -7.99
CA ARG A 107 7.35 11.92 -7.68
C ARG A 107 6.42 10.88 -8.30
N ARG A 108 6.84 10.28 -9.39
CA ARG A 108 6.10 9.24 -10.12
C ARG A 108 6.56 7.86 -9.67
N LEU A 109 5.58 6.97 -9.51
CA LEU A 109 5.76 5.59 -9.14
C LEU A 109 4.87 4.76 -10.04
N LEU A 110 5.44 3.80 -10.77
CA LEU A 110 4.68 2.72 -11.36
C LEU A 110 4.44 1.68 -10.28
N LEU A 111 3.18 1.32 -10.04
CA LEU A 111 2.81 0.31 -9.06
C LEU A 111 2.13 -0.85 -9.80
N LEU A 112 2.64 -2.05 -9.59
CA LEU A 112 2.12 -3.29 -10.16
C LEU A 112 1.72 -4.20 -9.00
N SER A 113 0.53 -4.77 -9.05
CA SER A 113 0.08 -5.75 -8.05
C SER A 113 0.16 -7.16 -8.64
N TYR A 114 0.66 -8.09 -7.84
CA TYR A 114 0.71 -9.51 -8.16
C TYR A 114 0.00 -10.29 -7.05
N GLY A 115 -0.74 -11.32 -7.44
CA GLY A 115 -1.37 -12.25 -6.51
C GLY A 115 -1.05 -13.68 -6.92
N ALA A 116 -1.03 -14.58 -5.95
CA ALA A 116 -1.03 -16.01 -6.20
C ALA A 116 -2.29 -16.41 -6.99
N VAL A 117 -2.19 -17.50 -7.76
CA VAL A 117 -3.29 -17.98 -8.60
C VAL A 117 -4.54 -18.39 -7.80
N ASP A 118 -4.37 -18.70 -6.51
CA ASP A 118 -5.43 -19.06 -5.58
C ASP A 118 -5.90 -17.91 -4.68
N ALA A 119 -5.35 -16.70 -4.87
CA ALA A 119 -5.76 -15.49 -4.18
C ALA A 119 -6.83 -14.76 -5.02
N PHE A 120 -8.10 -15.05 -4.78
CA PHE A 120 -9.22 -14.51 -5.56
C PHE A 120 -9.80 -13.25 -4.91
N PRO A 121 -10.10 -12.19 -5.69
CA PRO A 121 -10.67 -10.97 -5.14
C PRO A 121 -12.07 -11.25 -4.59
N LEU A 122 -12.35 -10.79 -3.37
CA LEU A 122 -13.66 -10.95 -2.73
C LEU A 122 -14.68 -9.90 -3.20
N THR A 123 -14.25 -8.92 -4.00
CA THR A 123 -15.09 -7.87 -4.56
C THR A 123 -14.97 -7.87 -6.08
N GLY A 124 -16.04 -7.48 -6.78
CA GLY A 124 -15.99 -7.26 -8.23
C GLY A 124 -15.96 -8.52 -9.11
N LEU A 125 -15.99 -9.73 -8.54
CA LEU A 125 -16.28 -10.94 -9.30
C LEU A 125 -17.76 -10.92 -9.70
N GLY A 126 -18.06 -10.36 -10.87
CA GLY A 126 -19.37 -10.48 -11.52
C GLY A 126 -19.70 -11.91 -11.99
N MET A 127 -19.00 -12.91 -11.45
CA MET A 127 -19.14 -14.34 -11.77
C MET A 127 -18.88 -15.16 -10.52
N SER A 128 -19.59 -16.28 -10.39
CA SER A 128 -19.41 -17.18 -9.25
C SER A 128 -18.14 -18.03 -9.37
N TRP A 129 -17.70 -18.62 -8.25
CA TRP A 129 -16.61 -19.60 -8.23
C TRP A 129 -16.85 -20.78 -9.21
N ASP A 130 -18.10 -21.22 -9.30
CA ASP A 130 -18.50 -22.31 -10.19
C ASP A 130 -18.44 -21.88 -11.66
N ASP A 131 -18.76 -20.63 -12.00
CA ASP A 131 -18.67 -20.12 -13.37
C ASP A 131 -17.23 -20.04 -13.89
N TRP A 132 -16.27 -19.81 -12.99
CA TRP A 132 -14.83 -19.79 -13.33
C TRP A 132 -14.30 -21.20 -13.62
N ASN A 133 -14.61 -22.17 -12.76
CA ASN A 133 -14.09 -23.55 -12.88
C ASN A 133 -14.68 -24.33 -14.05
N ASN A 134 -15.75 -23.85 -14.65
CA ASN A 134 -16.42 -24.48 -15.80
C ASN A 134 -15.98 -23.88 -17.16
N LYS A 135 -14.91 -23.07 -17.21
CA LYS A 135 -14.28 -22.57 -18.44
C LYS A 135 -12.90 -23.17 -18.66
#